data_AF-A0A3C0CU85-F1
#
_entry.id   AF-A0A3C0CU85-F1
#
_cell.length_a   1.000
_cell.length_b   1.000
_cell.length_c   1.000
_cell.angle_alpha   90.00
_cell.angle_beta   90.00
_cell.angle_gamma   90.00
#
_symmetry.space_group_name_H-M   'P 1'
#
loop_
_entity.id
_entity.type
_entity.pdbx_description
1 polymer ?
#
loop_
_entity_poly.entity_id
_entity_poly.type
_entity_poly.pdbx_seq_one_letter_code
_entity_poly.pdbx_strand_id
1 'polypeptide(L)'
;MKHKTDKNVQAARLHAIELFPKENCNSEIARRVGVARQTIVRWRKTWEEQGPKALSVIERGPKHKLTNEQWHKIESLLLKGAQESGYSTDLWTLERIADLVHKETGILYHPGHVWLILRNMGWSCQKPQVKAKERDEEAIQRWCREDWPEIKRGHRNTVQG
;
A
#
# COMPACT_ATOMS: atom_id res chain seq x y z
N MET A 1 -4.95 31.56 6.29
CA MET A 1 -5.90 30.43 6.11
C MET A 1 -5.29 29.18 6.72
N LYS A 2 -5.87 28.63 7.80
CA LYS A 2 -5.33 27.42 8.48
C LYS A 2 -5.90 26.17 7.79
N HIS A 3 -5.03 25.37 7.16
CA HIS A 3 -5.38 24.07 6.60
C HIS A 3 -5.70 23.10 7.74
N LYS A 4 -6.98 22.72 7.92
CA LYS A 4 -7.39 21.64 8.84
C LYS A 4 -7.46 20.32 8.08
N THR A 5 -6.41 19.52 8.27
CA THR A 5 -6.24 18.06 8.23
C THR A 5 -7.39 17.21 7.67
N ASP A 6 -7.10 16.44 6.61
CA ASP A 6 -7.99 15.53 5.85
C ASP A 6 -8.79 14.54 6.73
N LYS A 7 -8.17 14.02 7.81
CA LYS A 7 -8.81 13.12 8.77
C LYS A 7 -10.07 13.71 9.44
N ASN A 8 -10.15 15.04 9.58
CA ASN A 8 -11.29 15.69 10.22
C ASN A 8 -12.52 15.79 9.30
N VAL A 9 -12.32 15.77 7.96
CA VAL A 9 -13.42 15.99 7.01
C VAL A 9 -14.27 14.72 6.82
N GLN A 10 -13.65 13.54 6.81
CA GLN A 10 -14.38 12.26 6.75
C GLN A 10 -15.25 12.04 7.99
N ALA A 11 -14.68 12.23 9.19
CA ALA A 11 -15.42 12.11 10.45
C ALA A 11 -16.58 13.12 10.53
N ALA A 12 -16.33 14.37 10.13
CA ALA A 12 -17.37 15.39 10.03
C ALA A 12 -18.50 14.97 9.08
N ARG A 13 -18.17 14.33 7.96
CA ARG A 13 -19.13 13.91 6.95
C ARG A 13 -20.01 12.76 7.42
N LEU A 14 -19.43 11.75 8.07
CA LEU A 14 -20.19 10.65 8.67
C LEU A 14 -21.15 11.18 9.74
N HIS A 15 -20.66 12.07 10.61
CA HIS A 15 -21.50 12.69 11.63
C HIS A 15 -22.64 13.53 11.02
N ALA A 16 -22.39 14.27 9.93
CA ALA A 16 -23.44 15.00 9.22
C ALA A 16 -24.52 14.06 8.63
N ILE A 17 -24.12 12.91 8.07
CA ILE A 17 -25.05 11.89 7.54
C ILE A 17 -25.98 11.36 8.63
N GLU A 18 -25.46 11.13 9.84
CA GLU A 18 -26.27 10.68 10.99
C GLU A 18 -27.26 11.74 11.50
N LEU A 19 -26.94 13.03 11.30
CA LEU A 19 -27.76 14.16 11.74
C LEU A 19 -28.83 14.56 10.73
N PHE A 20 -28.63 14.33 9.43
CA PHE A 20 -29.61 14.69 8.39
C PHE A 20 -31.04 14.17 8.60
N PRO A 21 -31.28 12.93 9.07
CA PRO A 21 -32.65 12.47 9.35
C PRO A 21 -33.23 13.04 10.65
N LYS A 22 -32.41 13.61 11.53
CA LYS A 22 -32.81 14.05 12.89
C LYS A 22 -32.96 15.58 13.00
N GLU A 23 -32.31 16.32 12.09
CA GLU A 23 -32.22 17.77 12.15
C GLU A 23 -32.34 18.35 10.74
N ASN A 24 -33.24 19.32 10.55
CA ASN A 24 -33.42 20.03 9.28
C ASN A 24 -32.61 21.33 9.21
N CYS A 25 -32.18 21.86 10.36
CA CYS A 25 -31.40 23.09 10.43
C CYS A 25 -29.93 22.88 10.04
N ASN A 26 -29.57 23.27 8.81
CA ASN A 26 -28.19 23.19 8.31
C ASN A 26 -27.18 23.98 9.15
N SER A 27 -27.59 25.08 9.77
CA SER A 27 -26.72 25.88 10.63
C SER A 27 -26.38 25.16 11.93
N GLU A 28 -27.32 24.41 12.50
CA GLU A 28 -27.11 23.64 13.73
C GLU A 28 -26.22 22.41 13.46
N ILE A 29 -26.45 21.71 12.34
CA ILE A 29 -25.56 20.62 11.91
C ILE A 29 -24.14 21.13 11.68
N ALA A 30 -23.98 22.30 11.03
CA ALA A 30 -22.68 22.91 10.80
C ALA A 30 -21.92 23.20 12.11
N ARG A 31 -22.63 23.68 13.13
CA ARG A 31 -22.08 23.93 14.47
C ARG A 31 -21.67 22.63 15.17
N ARG A 32 -22.50 21.59 15.13
CA ARG A 32 -22.24 20.28 15.75
C ARG A 32 -21.08 19.53 15.09
N VAL A 33 -20.96 19.66 13.78
CA VAL A 33 -19.98 18.96 12.95
C VAL A 33 -18.67 19.76 12.80
N GLY A 34 -18.68 21.06 13.09
CA GLY A 34 -17.49 21.92 13.04
C GLY A 34 -17.06 22.31 11.62
N VAL A 35 -18.00 22.43 10.69
CA VAL A 35 -17.76 22.81 9.29
C VAL A 35 -18.59 24.04 8.89
N ALA A 36 -18.27 24.66 7.76
CA ALA A 36 -19.05 25.81 7.28
C ALA A 36 -20.47 25.39 6.86
N ARG A 37 -21.46 26.25 7.08
CA ARG A 37 -22.87 26.03 6.66
C ARG A 37 -22.99 25.64 5.19
N GLN A 38 -22.22 26.30 4.31
CA GLN A 38 -22.22 26.02 2.87
C GLN A 38 -21.80 24.58 2.55
N THR A 39 -20.89 24.00 3.35
CA THR A 39 -20.48 22.59 3.24
C THR A 39 -21.65 21.66 3.56
N ILE A 40 -22.40 21.95 4.63
CA ILE A 40 -23.59 21.18 5.01
C ILE A 40 -24.69 21.27 3.95
N VAL A 41 -24.95 22.46 3.40
CA VAL A 41 -25.93 22.63 2.31
C VAL A 41 -25.58 21.74 1.11
N ARG A 42 -24.32 21.75 0.68
CA ARG A 42 -23.84 20.90 -0.41
C ARG A 42 -23.97 19.41 -0.08
N TRP A 43 -23.59 19.01 1.12
CA TRP A 43 -23.67 17.63 1.57
C TRP A 43 -25.10 17.12 1.67
N ARG A 44 -26.03 17.94 2.19
CA ARG A 44 -27.45 17.60 2.26
C ARG A 44 -28.02 17.37 0.86
N LYS A 45 -27.72 18.26 -0.09
CA LYS A 45 -28.16 18.08 -1.48
C LYS A 45 -27.70 16.74 -2.05
N THR A 46 -26.41 16.40 -1.90
CA THR A 46 -25.87 15.11 -2.35
C THR A 46 -26.52 13.92 -1.62
N TRP A 47 -26.80 14.06 -0.32
CA TRP A 47 -27.45 13.04 0.48
C TRP A 47 -28.92 12.82 0.08
N GLU A 48 -29.67 13.88 -0.23
CA GLU A 48 -31.06 13.81 -0.70
C GLU A 48 -31.15 13.21 -2.11
N GLU A 49 -30.23 13.57 -3.01
CA GLU A 49 -30.24 13.12 -4.41
C GLU A 49 -29.72 11.68 -4.58
N GLN A 50 -28.69 11.28 -3.82
CA GLN A 50 -27.91 10.06 -4.08
C GLN A 50 -27.79 9.15 -2.85
N GLY A 51 -28.41 9.54 -1.73
CA GLY A 51 -28.45 8.79 -0.49
C GLY A 51 -27.18 8.89 0.36
N PRO A 52 -27.19 8.25 1.56
CA PRO A 52 -26.08 8.25 2.51
C PRO A 52 -24.74 7.78 1.94
N LYS A 53 -24.79 6.77 1.04
CA LYS A 53 -23.59 6.13 0.48
C LYS A 53 -22.77 7.09 -0.38
N ALA A 54 -23.43 7.90 -1.20
CA ALA A 54 -22.79 8.85 -2.11
C ALA A 54 -21.99 9.93 -1.38
N LEU A 55 -22.44 10.29 -0.17
CA LEU A 55 -21.71 11.22 0.67
C LEU A 55 -20.61 10.51 1.47
N SER A 56 -20.84 9.28 1.96
CA SER A 56 -19.84 8.52 2.73
C SER A 56 -18.59 8.12 1.93
N VAL A 57 -18.73 7.87 0.63
CA VAL A 57 -17.64 7.40 -0.24
C VAL A 57 -17.29 8.48 -1.26
N ILE A 58 -16.38 9.38 -0.86
CA ILE A 58 -15.67 10.22 -1.82
C ILE A 58 -14.19 9.88 -1.68
N GLU A 59 -13.74 8.95 -2.50
CA GLU A 59 -12.31 8.68 -2.66
C GLU A 59 -11.63 9.97 -3.14
N ARG A 60 -10.78 10.55 -2.29
CA ARG A 60 -9.96 11.70 -2.67
C ARG A 60 -8.56 11.22 -2.97
N GLY A 61 -8.12 11.51 -4.18
CA GLY A 61 -6.79 11.17 -4.68
C GLY A 61 -6.87 10.76 -6.15
N PRO A 62 -5.79 10.89 -6.92
CA PRO A 62 -5.69 10.25 -8.22
C PRO A 62 -5.95 8.75 -8.04
N LYS A 63 -6.83 8.17 -8.85
CA LYS A 63 -6.92 6.72 -8.94
C LYS A 63 -5.52 6.20 -9.29
N HIS A 64 -5.05 5.17 -8.59
CA HIS A 64 -3.82 4.49 -8.97
C HIS A 64 -3.96 4.10 -10.45
N LYS A 65 -2.97 4.45 -11.31
CA LYS A 65 -3.11 4.20 -12.75
C LYS A 65 -3.16 2.70 -13.06
N LEU A 66 -2.73 1.86 -12.12
CA LEU A 66 -2.78 0.40 -12.18
C LEU A 66 -3.82 -0.14 -11.21
N THR A 67 -4.56 -1.16 -11.65
CA THR A 67 -5.44 -1.94 -10.79
C THR A 67 -4.64 -2.88 -9.88
N ASN A 68 -5.24 -3.34 -8.78
CA ASN A 68 -4.60 -4.31 -7.89
C ASN A 68 -4.23 -5.62 -8.60
N GLU A 69 -5.05 -6.06 -9.57
CA GLU A 69 -4.79 -7.25 -10.38
C GLU A 69 -3.53 -7.10 -11.23
N GLN A 70 -3.35 -5.93 -11.86
CA GLN A 70 -2.15 -5.64 -12.64
C GLN A 70 -0.90 -5.65 -11.74
N TRP A 71 -1.01 -5.13 -10.52
CA TRP A 71 0.07 -5.20 -9.55
C TRP A 71 0.40 -6.61 -9.10
N HIS A 72 -0.59 -7.47 -8.84
CA HIS A 72 -0.32 -8.89 -8.52
C HIS A 72 0.34 -9.63 -9.68
N LYS A 73 -0.03 -9.32 -10.92
CA LYS A 73 0.65 -9.88 -12.10
C LYS A 73 2.12 -9.46 -12.15
N ILE A 74 2.40 -8.17 -11.96
CA ILE A 74 3.77 -7.64 -11.91
C ILE A 74 4.56 -8.29 -10.75
N GLU A 75 3.95 -8.41 -9.58
CA GLU A 75 4.54 -9.05 -8.41
C GLU A 75 4.94 -10.51 -8.70
N SER A 76 4.07 -11.27 -9.36
CA SER A 76 4.36 -12.65 -9.75
C SER A 76 5.54 -12.76 -10.72
N LEU A 77 5.73 -11.76 -11.59
CA LEU A 77 6.85 -11.69 -12.52
C LEU A 77 8.15 -11.29 -11.82
N LEU A 78 8.08 -10.36 -10.86
CA LEU A 78 9.23 -9.98 -10.04
C LEU A 78 9.76 -11.17 -9.23
N LEU A 79 8.87 -12.02 -8.70
CA LEU A 79 9.21 -13.21 -7.93
C LEU A 79 9.85 -14.33 -8.79
N LYS A 80 9.51 -14.41 -10.08
CA LYS A 80 10.11 -15.38 -11.01
C LYS A 80 11.56 -15.04 -11.36
N GLY A 81 12.01 -13.82 -11.08
CA GLY A 81 13.36 -13.36 -11.38
C GLY A 81 13.44 -12.54 -12.67
N ALA A 82 14.48 -11.73 -12.76
CA ALA A 82 14.66 -10.79 -13.87
C ALA A 82 15.04 -11.51 -15.17
N GLN A 83 15.68 -12.68 -15.09
CA GLN A 83 16.05 -13.46 -16.29
C GLN A 83 14.82 -14.01 -17.03
N GLU A 84 13.83 -14.50 -16.28
CA GLU A 84 12.55 -14.95 -16.85
C GLU A 84 11.76 -13.82 -17.52
N SER A 85 12.03 -12.57 -17.13
CA SER A 85 11.48 -11.37 -17.76
C SER A 85 12.33 -10.83 -18.93
N GLY A 86 13.35 -11.59 -19.36
CA GLY A 86 14.20 -11.27 -20.50
C GLY A 86 15.40 -10.35 -20.19
N TYR A 87 15.78 -10.19 -18.93
CA TYR A 87 16.98 -9.43 -18.55
C TYR A 87 18.23 -10.30 -18.43
N SER A 88 19.40 -9.71 -18.70
CA SER A 88 20.68 -10.43 -18.73
C SER A 88 21.16 -10.95 -17.37
N THR A 89 20.71 -10.33 -16.27
CA THR A 89 21.07 -10.70 -14.91
C THR A 89 19.83 -10.76 -14.05
N ASP A 90 19.86 -11.56 -12.98
CA ASP A 90 18.74 -11.71 -12.06
C ASP A 90 18.54 -10.51 -11.10
N LEU A 91 19.19 -9.37 -11.40
CA LEU A 91 19.09 -8.16 -10.59
C LEU A 91 17.91 -7.30 -11.02
N TRP A 92 16.98 -7.05 -10.09
CA TRP A 92 15.95 -6.04 -10.27
C TRP A 92 16.47 -4.65 -9.92
N THR A 93 16.51 -3.76 -10.92
CA THR A 93 16.70 -2.31 -10.72
C THR A 93 15.35 -1.61 -10.89
N LEU A 94 15.19 -0.41 -10.30
CA LEU A 94 13.95 0.34 -10.45
C LEU A 94 13.61 0.66 -11.92
N GLU A 95 14.63 0.83 -12.77
CA GLU A 95 14.45 0.99 -14.22
C GLU A 95 13.90 -0.27 -14.87
N ARG A 96 14.46 -1.45 -14.56
CA ARG A 96 13.96 -2.74 -15.07
C ARG A 96 12.54 -3.04 -14.62
N ILE A 97 12.20 -2.64 -13.40
CA ILE A 97 10.83 -2.79 -12.89
C ILE A 97 9.89 -1.81 -13.61
N ALA A 98 10.29 -0.55 -13.82
CA ALA A 98 9.50 0.41 -14.60
C ALA A 98 9.27 -0.07 -16.05
N ASP A 99 10.31 -0.63 -16.67
CA ASP A 99 10.22 -1.23 -18.00
C ASP A 99 9.31 -2.45 -18.02
N LEU A 100 9.39 -3.32 -17.01
CA LEU A 100 8.48 -4.47 -16.87
C LEU A 100 7.03 -4.00 -16.74
N VAL A 101 6.77 -3.01 -15.89
CA VAL A 101 5.44 -2.41 -15.72
C VAL A 101 4.93 -1.87 -17.06
N HIS A 102 5.78 -1.16 -17.80
CA HIS A 102 5.42 -0.64 -19.11
C HIS A 102 5.12 -1.74 -20.13
N LYS A 103 5.93 -2.81 -20.19
CA LYS A 103 5.70 -3.96 -21.06
C LYS A 103 4.38 -4.68 -20.77
N GLU A 104 4.06 -4.87 -19.49
CA GLU A 104 2.88 -5.63 -19.07
C GLU A 104 1.57 -4.85 -19.11
N THR A 105 1.64 -3.51 -19.02
CA THR A 105 0.45 -2.67 -18.77
C THR A 105 0.30 -1.50 -19.74
N GLY A 106 1.34 -1.18 -20.52
CA GLY A 106 1.39 -0.01 -21.39
C GLY A 106 1.52 1.32 -20.64
N ILE A 107 1.65 1.30 -19.31
CA ILE A 107 1.73 2.52 -18.49
C ILE A 107 3.17 2.81 -18.12
N LEU A 108 3.64 3.99 -18.55
CA LEU A 108 4.96 4.48 -18.17
C LEU A 108 4.94 5.05 -16.74
N TYR A 109 5.83 4.54 -15.90
CA TYR A 109 6.12 5.09 -14.58
C TYR A 109 7.57 5.56 -14.50
N HIS A 110 7.78 6.65 -13.76
CA HIS A 110 9.12 7.03 -13.35
C HIS A 110 9.65 6.02 -12.32
N PRO A 111 10.93 5.58 -12.38
CA PRO A 111 11.50 4.59 -11.46
C PRO A 111 11.30 4.90 -9.97
N GLY A 112 11.41 6.19 -9.58
CA GLY A 112 11.13 6.61 -8.20
C GLY A 112 9.67 6.45 -7.77
N HIS A 113 8.72 6.57 -8.71
CA HIS A 113 7.30 6.33 -8.44
C HIS A 113 7.03 4.83 -8.28
N VAL A 114 7.69 3.99 -9.08
CA VAL A 114 7.62 2.52 -8.94
C VAL A 114 8.07 2.10 -7.55
N TRP A 115 9.19 2.65 -7.05
CA TRP A 115 9.65 2.38 -5.69
C TRP A 115 8.62 2.76 -4.62
N LEU A 116 7.99 3.92 -4.74
CA LEU A 116 6.97 4.36 -3.79
C LEU A 116 5.78 3.39 -3.75
N ILE A 117 5.38 2.88 -4.92
CA ILE A 117 4.28 1.93 -5.02
C ILE A 117 4.68 0.57 -4.42
N LEU A 118 5.87 0.06 -4.75
CA LEU A 118 6.42 -1.17 -4.16
C LEU A 118 6.47 -1.08 -2.64
N ARG A 119 6.96 0.04 -2.09
CA ARG A 119 7.02 0.25 -0.63
C ARG A 119 5.64 0.23 0.02
N ASN A 120 4.64 0.83 -0.62
CA ASN A 120 3.26 0.79 -0.12
C ASN A 120 2.66 -0.63 -0.14
N MET A 121 3.15 -1.50 -1.02
CA MET A 121 2.81 -2.93 -1.07
C MET A 121 3.67 -3.80 -0.14
N GLY A 122 4.52 -3.20 0.71
CA GLY A 122 5.34 -3.92 1.69
C GLY A 122 6.68 -4.43 1.16
N TRP A 123 7.05 -4.10 -0.09
CA TRP A 123 8.35 -4.48 -0.64
C TRP A 123 9.48 -3.64 -0.04
N SER A 124 10.61 -4.29 0.25
CA SER A 124 11.82 -3.66 0.75
C SER A 124 12.98 -3.88 -0.22
N CYS A 125 13.89 -2.91 -0.31
CA CYS A 125 15.11 -3.07 -1.10
C CYS A 125 16.00 -4.13 -0.44
N GLN A 126 16.03 -5.34 -1.02
CA GLN A 126 16.94 -6.40 -0.59
C GLN A 126 18.25 -6.28 -1.37
N LYS A 127 19.39 -6.27 -0.67
CA LYS A 127 20.69 -6.42 -1.33
C LYS A 127 20.79 -7.85 -1.85
N PRO A 128 21.16 -8.06 -3.12
CA PRO A 128 21.51 -9.40 -3.60
C PRO A 128 22.67 -9.89 -2.75
N GLN A 129 22.49 -11.01 -2.03
CA GLN A 129 23.64 -11.75 -1.54
C GLN A 129 24.28 -12.40 -2.77
N VAL A 130 25.54 -12.07 -3.04
CA VAL A 130 26.32 -12.68 -4.12
C VAL A 130 26.37 -14.18 -3.85
N LYS A 131 25.54 -14.96 -4.54
CA LYS A 131 25.49 -16.42 -4.41
C LYS A 131 26.30 -17.04 -5.53
N ALA A 132 27.30 -17.83 -5.17
CA ALA A 132 28.06 -18.68 -6.10
C ALA A 132 27.14 -19.76 -6.71
N LYS A 133 27.47 -20.16 -7.93
CA LYS A 133 26.60 -20.84 -8.91
C LYS A 133 26.28 -22.32 -8.63
N GLU A 134 26.80 -22.89 -7.54
CA GLU A 134 26.69 -24.33 -7.22
C GLU A 134 26.08 -24.51 -5.83
N ARG A 135 24.75 -24.45 -5.71
CA ARG A 135 24.10 -24.84 -4.46
C ARG A 135 22.98 -25.83 -4.72
N ASP A 136 23.20 -27.04 -4.24
CA ASP A 136 22.23 -28.12 -4.18
C ASP A 136 21.18 -27.78 -3.11
N GLU A 137 19.95 -27.50 -3.55
CA GLU A 137 18.84 -27.09 -2.71
C GLU A 137 18.47 -28.16 -1.67
N GLU A 138 18.74 -29.43 -1.96
CA GLU A 138 18.47 -30.54 -1.04
C GLU A 138 19.43 -30.52 0.15
N ALA A 139 20.68 -30.09 -0.05
CA ALA A 139 21.67 -29.98 1.02
C ALA A 139 21.33 -28.87 2.02
N ILE A 140 20.70 -27.78 1.56
CA ILE A 140 20.28 -26.65 2.40
C ILE A 140 19.10 -27.04 3.28
N GLN A 141 18.13 -27.78 2.74
CA GLN A 141 16.97 -28.22 3.49
C GLN A 141 17.33 -29.23 4.59
N ARG A 142 18.30 -30.11 4.32
CA ARG A 142 18.80 -31.09 5.29
C ARG A 142 19.50 -30.41 6.47
N TRP A 143 20.40 -29.46 6.18
CA TRP A 143 21.12 -28.69 7.20
C TRP A 143 20.18 -27.86 8.11
N CYS A 144 19.15 -27.22 7.55
CA CYS A 144 18.15 -26.48 8.33
C CYS A 144 17.31 -27.37 9.25
N ARG A 145 17.11 -28.65 8.91
CA ARG A 145 16.33 -29.60 9.73
C ARG A 145 17.16 -30.25 10.82
N GLU A 146 18.41 -30.60 10.52
CA GLU A 146 19.21 -31.48 11.39
C GLU A 146 20.18 -30.70 12.29
N ASP A 147 20.89 -29.69 11.77
CA ASP A 147 21.99 -29.05 12.50
C ASP A 147 21.58 -27.74 13.20
N TRP A 148 20.56 -27.05 12.69
CA TRP A 148 20.06 -25.79 13.26
C TRP A 148 19.52 -25.91 14.71
N PRO A 149 18.88 -27.01 15.14
CA PRO A 149 18.38 -27.16 16.50
C PRO A 149 19.49 -27.33 17.56
N GLU A 150 20.66 -27.89 17.21
CA GLU A 150 21.78 -28.07 18.14
C GLU A 150 22.54 -26.78 18.41
N ILE A 151 22.79 -25.99 17.37
CA ILE A 151 23.49 -24.69 17.47
C ILE A 151 22.70 -23.72 18.37
N LYS A 152 21.36 -23.82 18.39
CA LYS A 152 20.51 -22.95 19.20
C LYS A 152 20.48 -23.31 20.69
N ARG A 153 21.01 -24.46 21.11
CA ARG A 153 20.85 -24.98 22.49
C ARG A 153 22.08 -24.78 23.40
N GLY A 154 23.18 -24.20 22.91
CA GLY A 154 24.43 -24.14 23.65
C GLY A 154 25.12 -22.78 23.70
N HIS A 155 24.54 -21.77 24.36
CA HIS A 155 25.32 -20.71 25.02
C HIS A 155 24.55 -20.08 26.18
N ARG A 156 24.60 -20.75 27.35
CA ARG A 156 24.42 -20.11 28.66
C ARG A 156 25.78 -19.54 29.07
N ASN A 157 25.94 -18.22 29.03
CA ASN A 157 27.13 -17.56 29.55
C ASN A 157 27.12 -17.61 31.09
N THR A 158 28.04 -18.38 31.67
CA THR A 158 28.50 -18.24 33.06
C THR A 158 29.32 -16.96 33.17
N VAL A 159 28.83 -16.00 33.96
CA VAL A 159 29.61 -14.85 34.44
C VAL A 159 30.38 -15.29 35.70
N GLN A 160 31.70 -15.21 35.65
CA GLN A 160 32.59 -15.36 36.79
C GLN A 160 33.28 -14.01 37.03
N GLY A 161 33.05 -13.46 38.21
CA GLY A 161 33.80 -12.36 38.83
C GLY A 161 34.05 -12.74 40.28
#